data_AF-A0A067M0W0-F1
#
_entry.id   AF-A0A067M0W0-F1
#
_cell.length_a   1.000
_cell.length_b   1.000
_cell.length_c   1.000
_cell.angle_alpha   90.00
_cell.angle_beta   90.00
_cell.angle_gamma   90.00
#
_symmetry.space_group_name_H-M   'P 1'
#
loop_
_entity.id
_entity.type
_entity.pdbx_description
1 polymer ?
#
loop_
_entity_poly.entity_id
_entity_poly.type
_entity_poly.pdbx_seq_one_letter_code
_entity_poly.pdbx_strand_id
1 'polypeptide(L)' 'STCKLDLALWHRRLAHLNVRDVQKMVNEQLATGIVIHSKGTPDPICEPCLAGKQHRGPIPKVASS' A
#
# COMPACT_ATOMS: atom_id res chain seq x y z
N SER A 1 5.29 22.93 -5.05
CA SER A 1 6.01 21.65 -5.15
C SER A 1 5.13 20.61 -5.84
N THR A 2 5.53 20.11 -7.01
CA THR A 2 4.83 18.98 -7.64
C THR A 2 5.22 17.69 -6.92
N CYS A 3 4.27 17.02 -6.26
CA CYS A 3 4.52 15.69 -5.68
C CYS A 3 4.92 14.72 -6.81
N LYS A 4 5.94 13.90 -6.58
CA LYS A 4 6.38 12.90 -7.56
C LYS A 4 5.24 11.91 -7.82
N LEU A 5 4.98 11.64 -9.10
CA LEU A 5 4.07 10.57 -9.51
C LEU A 5 4.82 9.24 -9.41
N ASP A 6 4.76 8.61 -8.23
CA ASP A 6 5.48 7.37 -7.91
C ASP A 6 4.53 6.27 -7.40
N LEU A 7 5.08 5.06 -7.21
CA LEU A 7 4.34 3.90 -6.71
C LEU A 7 3.70 4.18 -5.33
N ALA A 8 4.38 4.90 -4.45
CA ALA A 8 3.88 5.22 -3.11
C ALA A 8 2.65 6.14 -3.16
N LEU A 9 2.61 7.08 -4.11
CA LEU A 9 1.45 7.93 -4.33
C LEU A 9 0.24 7.13 -4.81
N TRP A 10 0.43 6.25 -5.81
CA TRP A 10 -0.67 5.43 -6.33
C TRP A 10 -1.16 4.40 -5.32
N HIS A 11 -0.27 3.81 -4.53
CA HIS A 11 -0.61 3.01 -3.36
C HIS A 11 -1.61 3.73 -2.44
N ARG A 12 -1.32 4.98 -2.05
CA ARG A 12 -2.22 5.77 -1.18
C ARG A 12 -3.55 6.14 -1.89
N ARG A 13 -3.50 6.56 -3.16
CA ARG A 13 -4.70 6.94 -3.93
C ARG A 13 -5.68 5.79 -4.14
N LEU A 14 -5.16 4.57 -4.27
CA LEU A 14 -5.94 3.34 -4.43
C LEU A 14 -6.28 2.72 -3.06
N ALA A 15 -6.59 3.56 -2.06
CA ALA A 15 -6.98 3.15 -0.72
C ALA A 15 -5.99 2.16 -0.07
N HIS A 16 -4.68 2.43 -0.21
CA HIS A 16 -3.63 1.59 0.35
C HIS A 16 -3.59 0.16 -0.22
N LEU A 17 -3.92 0.00 -1.51
CA LEU A 17 -3.71 -1.24 -2.27
C LEU A 17 -2.23 -1.64 -2.25
N ASN A 18 -1.92 -2.93 -2.10
CA ASN A 18 -0.54 -3.42 -2.06
C ASN A 18 0.31 -2.82 -3.19
N VAL A 19 1.50 -2.30 -2.86
CA VAL A 19 2.44 -1.70 -3.82
C VAL A 19 2.73 -2.65 -4.99
N ARG A 20 2.81 -3.97 -4.73
CA ARG A 20 3.02 -4.98 -5.77
C ARG A 20 1.83 -5.09 -6.73
N ASP A 21 0.60 -4.94 -6.22
CA ASP A 21 -0.60 -4.98 -7.05
C ASP A 21 -0.71 -3.71 -7.90
N VAL A 22 -0.35 -2.55 -7.34
CA VAL A 22 -0.22 -1.30 -8.12
C VAL A 22 0.83 -1.45 -9.22
N GLN A 23 1.99 -2.03 -8.91
CA GLN A 23 3.03 -2.29 -9.88
C GLN A 23 2.58 -3.26 -10.97
N LYS A 24 1.85 -4.32 -10.60
CA LYS A 24 1.24 -5.26 -11.54
C LYS A 24 0.25 -4.55 -12.47
N MET A 25 -0.65 -3.72 -11.93
CA MET A 25 -1.61 -2.95 -12.73
C MET A 25 -0.94 -2.08 -13.78
N VAL A 26 0.19 -1.46 -13.45
CA VAL A 26 0.96 -0.64 -14.40
C VAL A 26 1.65 -1.50 -15.45
N ASN A 27 2.33 -2.57 -15.00
CA ASN A 27 3.12 -3.44 -15.87
C ASN A 27 2.27 -4.24 -16.86
N GLU A 28 1.06 -4.65 -16.45
CA GLU A 28 0.12 -5.41 -17.26
C GLU A 28 -0.95 -4.51 -17.91
N GLN A 29 -0.83 -3.19 -17.80
CA GLN A 29 -1.78 -2.20 -18.34
C GLN A 29 -3.25 -2.48 -17.96
N LEU A 30 -3.49 -2.91 -16.72
CA LEU A 30 -4.83 -3.26 -16.20
C LEU A 30 -5.68 -2.03 -15.85
N ALA A 31 -5.10 -0.83 -15.86
CA ALA A 31 -5.79 0.42 -15.57
C ALA A 31 -5.27 1.55 -16.47
N THR A 32 -6.18 2.45 -16.85
CA THR A 32 -5.85 3.67 -17.59
C THR A 32 -5.61 4.84 -16.63
N GLY A 33 -4.83 5.83 -17.06
CA GLY A 33 -4.59 7.05 -16.28
C GLY A 33 -3.59 6.93 -15.12
N ILE A 34 -2.98 5.75 -14.93
CA ILE A 34 -1.88 5.58 -13.97
C ILE A 34 -0.56 5.90 -14.65
N VAL A 35 0.12 6.95 -14.17
CA VAL A 35 1.43 7.36 -14.69
C VAL A 35 2.45 7.36 -13.55
N ILE A 36 3.58 6.69 -13.77
CA ILE A 36 4.69 6.61 -12.82
C ILE A 36 5.94 7.17 -13.49
N HIS A 37 6.41 8.32 -13.01
CA HIS A 37 7.59 9.01 -13.53
C HIS A 37 8.86 8.66 -12.75
N SER A 38 8.70 8.27 -11.48
CA SER A 38 9.83 7.92 -10.61
C SER A 38 9.98 6.41 -10.49
N LYS A 39 11.20 5.92 -10.72
CA LYS A 39 11.59 4.52 -10.49
C LYS A 39 12.13 4.27 -9.08
N GLY A 40 11.99 5.24 -8.17
CA GLY A 40 12.44 5.07 -6.79
C GLY A 40 11.70 3.92 -6.13
N THR A 41 12.43 3.08 -5.40
CA THR A 41 11.83 2.06 -4.53
C THR A 41 11.04 2.78 -3.43
N PRO A 42 9.73 2.51 -3.28
CA PRO A 42 8.95 3.09 -2.21
C PRO A 42 9.44 2.57 -0.85
N ASP A 43 9.19 3.36 0.20
CA ASP A 43 9.44 2.93 1.57
C ASP A 43 8.72 1.58 1.81
N PRO A 44 9.43 0.56 2.32
CA PRO A 44 8.80 -0.73 2.63
C PRO A 44 7.71 -0.61 3.71
N ILE A 45 7.74 0.45 4.54
CA ILE A 45 6.79 0.69 5.61
C ILE A 45 5.80 1.79 5.20
N CYS A 46 4.52 1.45 5.27
CA CYS A 46 3.43 2.42 5.22
C CYS A 46 2.71 2.38 6.57
N GLU A 47 2.90 3.38 7.42
CA GLU A 47 2.36 3.41 8.79
C GLU A 47 0.82 3.23 8.84
N PRO A 48 0.02 3.85 7.95
CA PRO A 48 -1.42 3.58 7.89
C PRO A 48 -1.74 2.10 7.56
N CYS A 49 -0.98 1.48 6.66
CA CYS A 49 -1.15 0.06 6.35
C CYS A 49 -0.79 -0.81 7.55
N LEU A 50 0.30 -0.49 8.25
CA LEU A 50 0.75 -1.24 9.42
C LEU A 50 -0.32 -1.21 10.52
N ALA A 51 -0.85 -0.02 10.82
CA ALA A 51 -1.91 0.14 11.81
C ALA A 51 -3.24 -0.49 11.38
N GLY A 52 -3.61 -0.37 10.10
CA GLY A 52 -4.91 -0.84 9.58
C GLY A 52 -4.97 -2.32 9.19
N LYS A 53 -3.83 -2.95 8.89
CA LYS A 53 -3.72 -4.37 8.50
C LYS A 53 -3.00 -5.21 9.55
N GLN A 54 -2.95 -4.73 10.79
CA GLN A 54 -2.35 -5.48 11.88
C GLN A 54 -3.14 -6.77 12.12
N HIS A 55 -2.43 -7.90 12.22
CA HIS A 55 -3.05 -9.16 12.60
C HIS A 55 -3.53 -9.08 14.06
N ARG A 56 -4.77 -9.48 14.32
CA ARG A 56 -5.27 -9.59 15.69
C ARG A 56 -4.50 -10.72 16.38
N GLY A 57 -3.91 -10.41 17.54
CA GLY A 57 -3.30 -11.45 18.38
C GLY A 57 -4.31 -12.54 18.78
N PRO A 58 -3.83 -13.70 19.24
CA PRO A 58 -4.70 -14.77 19.72
C PRO A 58 -5.63 -14.26 20.82
N ILE A 59 -6.90 -14.66 20.74
CA ILE A 59 -7.88 -14.35 21.79
C ILE A 59 -7.47 -15.13 23.05
N PRO A 60 -7.32 -14.48 24.22
CA PRO A 60 -7.04 -15.18 25.47
C PRO A 60 -8.11 -16.24 25.74
N LYS A 61 -7.69 -17.47 26.05
CA LYS A 61 -8.59 -18.60 26.33
C LYS A 61 -9.04 -18.66 27.79
N VAL A 62 -8.46 -17.82 28.64
CA VAL A 62 -8.80 -17.71 30.06
C VAL A 62 -9.68 -16.49 30.26
N ALA A 63 -10.87 -16.71 30.83
CA ALA A 63 -11.72 -15.63 31.31
C ALA A 63 -11.05 -15.00 32.53
N SER A 64 -11.04 -13.67 32.60
CA SER A 64 -10.65 -12.95 33.82
C SER A 64 -11.74 -13.18 34.86
N SER A 65 -11.36 -13.82 35.97
CA SER A 65 -12.18 -13.93 37.18
C SER A 65 -12.36 -12.60 37.88
#